data_AF-A0A7V3H6R1-F1
#
_entry.id   AF-A0A7V3H6R1-F1
#
_cell.length_a   1.000
_cell.length_b   1.000
_cell.length_c   1.000
_cell.angle_alpha   90.00
_cell.angle_beta   90.00
_cell.angle_gamma   90.00
#
_symmetry.space_group_name_H-M   'P 1'
#
loop_
_entity.id
_entity.type
_entity.pdbx_description
1 polymer ?
#
loop_
_entity_poly.entity_id
_entity_poly.type
_entity_poly.pdbx_seq_one_letter_code
_entity_poly.pdbx_strand_id
1 'polypeptide(L)'
;FPEDPTGRLVAICRWLGASTYLAGRDGATYMDLAQFAAAGIAVRTQAFACPVYPQRYGPFQPDLSVVDLLFNCGPEGLARLRRQRGEA
;
A
#
# COMPACT_ATOMS: atom_id res chain seq x y z
N PHE A 1 -2.27 -9.32 -22.95
CA PHE A 1 -2.66 -8.98 -21.56
C PHE A 1 -4.08 -8.42 -21.59
N PRO A 2 -4.93 -8.64 -20.57
CA PRO A 2 -6.29 -8.11 -20.56
C PRO A 2 -6.33 -6.58 -20.68
N GLU A 3 -7.35 -6.02 -21.32
CA GLU A 3 -7.57 -4.56 -21.37
C GLU A 3 -8.21 -4.05 -20.07
N ASP A 4 -9.11 -4.86 -19.48
CA ASP A 4 -9.75 -4.60 -18.18
C ASP A 4 -8.71 -4.39 -17.07
N PRO A 5 -8.75 -3.27 -16.33
CA PRO A 5 -7.81 -3.01 -15.23
C PRO A 5 -7.81 -4.11 -14.17
N THR A 6 -8.98 -4.62 -13.77
CA THR A 6 -9.06 -5.67 -12.75
C THR A 6 -8.53 -7.00 -13.29
N GLY A 7 -8.90 -7.37 -14.50
CA GLY A 7 -8.43 -8.56 -15.19
C GLY A 7 -6.90 -8.59 -15.33
N ARG A 8 -6.25 -7.43 -15.52
CA ARG A 8 -4.78 -7.35 -15.50
C ARG A 8 -4.19 -7.74 -14.14
N LEU A 9 -4.76 -7.25 -13.04
CA LEU A 9 -4.30 -7.60 -11.69
C LEU A 9 -4.48 -9.09 -11.42
N VAL A 10 -5.66 -9.65 -11.77
CA VAL A 10 -5.94 -11.09 -11.63
C VAL A 10 -4.96 -11.93 -12.46
N ALA A 11 -4.65 -11.51 -13.69
CA ALA A 11 -3.71 -12.21 -14.56
C ALA A 11 -2.29 -12.22 -13.97
N ILE A 12 -1.82 -11.10 -13.40
CA ILE A 12 -0.52 -11.01 -12.71
C ILE A 12 -0.50 -11.95 -11.49
N CYS A 13 -1.55 -11.92 -10.66
CA CYS A 13 -1.64 -12.80 -9.49
C CYS A 13 -1.59 -14.27 -9.89
N ARG A 14 -2.34 -14.69 -10.91
CA ARG A 14 -2.32 -16.06 -11.42
C ARG A 14 -0.95 -16.47 -11.95
N TRP A 15 -0.32 -15.59 -12.74
CA TRP A 15 1.02 -15.86 -13.28
C TRP A 15 2.07 -16.09 -12.18
N LEU A 16 1.93 -15.38 -11.05
CA LEU A 16 2.80 -15.53 -9.87
C LEU A 16 2.38 -16.65 -8.90
N GLY A 17 1.24 -17.31 -9.13
CA GLY A 17 0.66 -18.25 -8.16
C GLY A 17 0.22 -17.59 -6.83
N ALA A 18 -0.09 -16.30 -6.85
CA ALA A 18 -0.52 -15.56 -5.68
C ALA A 18 -1.96 -15.91 -5.28
N SER A 19 -2.20 -16.10 -3.97
CA SER A 19 -3.53 -16.32 -3.40
C SER A 19 -4.16 -15.05 -2.82
N THR A 20 -3.39 -13.95 -2.76
CA THR A 20 -3.84 -12.69 -2.16
C THR A 20 -3.29 -11.49 -2.93
N TYR A 21 -4.15 -10.52 -3.19
CA TYR A 21 -3.80 -9.20 -3.69
C TYR A 21 -3.93 -8.17 -2.56
N LEU A 22 -2.86 -7.40 -2.31
CA LEU A 22 -2.86 -6.31 -1.33
C LEU A 22 -3.10 -4.98 -2.05
N ALA A 23 -4.24 -4.36 -1.78
CA ALA A 23 -4.64 -3.06 -2.30
C ALA A 23 -4.37 -1.95 -1.28
N GLY A 24 -4.27 -0.71 -1.75
CA GLY A 24 -4.37 0.47 -0.87
C GLY A 24 -5.75 0.56 -0.22
N ARG A 25 -5.88 1.41 0.81
CA ARG A 25 -7.12 1.61 1.59
C ARG A 25 -8.37 1.71 0.70
N ASP A 26 -8.32 2.57 -0.31
CA ASP A 26 -9.45 2.82 -1.20
C ASP A 26 -9.41 1.98 -2.48
N GLY A 27 -8.37 1.16 -2.65
CA GLY A 27 -8.18 0.34 -3.85
C GLY A 27 -9.35 -0.58 -4.14
N ALA A 28 -9.93 -1.18 -3.08
CA ALA A 28 -11.06 -2.09 -3.19
C ALA A 28 -12.35 -1.44 -3.72
N THR A 29 -12.45 -0.10 -3.69
CA THR A 29 -13.68 0.61 -4.06
C THR A 29 -13.93 0.68 -5.57
N TYR A 30 -12.89 0.59 -6.39
CA TYR A 30 -12.97 0.67 -7.85
C TYR A 30 -12.56 -0.62 -8.57
N MET A 31 -12.25 -1.68 -7.82
CA MET A 31 -11.91 -2.99 -8.36
C MET A 31 -13.14 -3.89 -8.47
N ASP A 32 -13.16 -4.76 -9.48
CA ASP A 32 -14.16 -5.82 -9.58
C ASP A 32 -13.77 -7.02 -8.69
N LEU A 33 -14.23 -7.00 -7.45
CA LEU A 33 -13.91 -8.04 -6.46
C LEU A 33 -14.45 -9.43 -6.87
N ALA A 34 -15.46 -9.50 -7.73
CA ALA A 34 -15.99 -10.78 -8.20
C ALA A 34 -14.99 -11.51 -9.10
N GLN A 35 -14.20 -10.78 -9.91
CA GLN A 35 -13.14 -11.37 -10.73
C GLN A 35 -12.01 -11.98 -9.86
N PHE A 36 -11.63 -11.31 -8.78
CA PHE A 36 -10.66 -11.87 -7.83
C PHE A 36 -11.20 -13.12 -7.15
N ALA A 37 -12.45 -13.08 -6.67
CA ALA A 37 -13.09 -14.22 -6.03
C ALA A 37 -13.22 -15.42 -6.97
N ALA A 38 -13.63 -15.21 -8.23
CA ALA A 38 -13.69 -16.25 -9.26
C ALA A 38 -12.32 -16.85 -9.59
N ALA A 39 -11.25 -16.10 -9.36
CA ALA A 39 -9.88 -16.57 -9.51
C ALA A 39 -9.29 -17.21 -8.25
N GLY A 40 -10.04 -17.29 -7.15
CA GLY A 40 -9.55 -17.82 -5.88
C GLY A 40 -8.54 -16.90 -5.18
N ILE A 41 -8.57 -15.60 -5.47
CA ILE A 41 -7.63 -14.61 -4.93
C ILE A 41 -8.36 -13.75 -3.90
N ALA A 42 -7.85 -13.72 -2.68
CA ALA A 42 -8.34 -12.81 -1.66
C ALA A 42 -7.87 -11.37 -1.92
N VAL A 43 -8.73 -10.38 -1.72
CA VAL A 43 -8.31 -8.97 -1.69
C VAL A 43 -8.19 -8.52 -0.23
N ARG A 44 -7.05 -7.95 0.11
CA ARG A 44 -6.78 -7.33 1.41
C ARG A 44 -6.46 -5.86 1.19
N THR A 45 -6.86 -5.01 2.11
CA THR A 45 -6.56 -3.57 2.08
C THR A 45 -5.51 -3.22 3.11
N GLN A 46 -4.50 -2.48 2.70
CA GLN A 46 -3.54 -1.84 3.58
C GLN A 46 -4.11 -0.51 4.09
N ALA A 47 -4.15 -0.34 5.40
CA ALA A 47 -4.48 0.94 6.04
C ALA A 47 -3.21 1.63 6.54
N PHE A 48 -2.37 2.10 5.61
CA PHE A 48 -1.20 2.90 5.99
C PHE A 48 -1.63 4.18 6.69
N ALA A 49 -1.00 4.48 7.82
CA ALA A 49 -1.10 5.76 8.50
C ALA A 49 0.29 6.38 8.52
N CYS A 50 0.45 7.57 7.95
CA CYS A 50 1.75 8.24 7.90
C CYS A 50 2.23 8.55 9.34
N PRO A 51 3.47 8.17 9.72
CA PRO A 51 4.00 8.58 11.00
C PRO A 51 4.25 10.08 11.00
N VAL A 52 3.97 10.73 12.12
CA VAL A 52 4.39 12.12 12.32
C VAL A 52 5.88 12.14 12.64
N TYR A 53 6.64 12.95 11.91
CA TYR A 53 8.06 13.14 12.12
C TYR A 53 8.45 14.61 11.92
N PRO A 54 9.61 15.05 12.44
CA PRO A 54 10.07 16.42 12.25
C PRO A 54 10.24 16.70 10.75
N GLN A 55 9.63 17.77 10.26
CA GLN A 55 9.90 18.32 8.93
C GLN A 55 10.47 19.73 9.09
N ARG A 56 11.53 20.05 8.35
CA ARG A 56 12.33 21.25 8.60
C ARG A 56 11.62 22.56 8.26
N TYR A 57 10.68 22.56 7.32
CA TYR A 57 10.19 23.77 6.66
C TYR A 57 8.67 23.99 6.80
N GLY A 58 8.18 24.03 8.04
CA GLY A 58 6.79 24.42 8.33
C GLY A 58 6.01 23.33 9.07
N PRO A 59 4.67 23.34 8.98
CA PRO A 59 3.85 22.31 9.59
C PRO A 59 4.07 20.95 8.90
N PHE A 60 3.76 19.88 9.62
CA PHE A 60 3.85 18.53 9.11
C PHE A 60 2.90 18.32 7.93
N GLN A 61 3.45 17.86 6.82
CA GLN A 61 2.74 17.45 5.62
C GLN A 61 2.78 15.91 5.52
N PRO A 62 1.63 15.21 5.67
CA PRO A 62 1.57 13.76 5.52
C PRO A 62 1.72 13.32 4.06
N ASP A 63 1.92 12.01 3.88
CA ASP A 63 1.87 11.30 2.59
C ASP A 63 2.92 11.75 1.55
N LEU A 64 4.03 12.32 2.02
CA LEU A 64 5.21 12.59 1.21
C LEU A 64 6.02 11.31 0.92
N SER A 65 6.91 11.41 -0.07
CA SER A 65 7.87 10.34 -0.41
C SER A 65 8.71 9.93 0.80
N VAL A 66 9.12 8.66 0.85
CA VAL A 66 10.08 8.14 1.85
C VAL A 66 11.38 8.95 1.88
N VAL A 67 11.70 9.66 0.79
CA VAL A 67 12.83 10.58 0.68
C VAL A 67 12.71 11.74 1.69
N ASP A 68 11.51 12.29 1.91
CA ASP A 68 11.31 13.37 2.90
C ASP A 68 11.63 12.89 4.31
N LEU A 69 11.11 11.72 4.68
CA LEU A 69 11.44 11.07 5.95
C LEU A 69 12.95 10.83 6.09
N LEU A 70 13.60 10.31 5.04
CA LEU A 70 15.03 10.00 5.07
C LEU A 70 15.88 11.26 5.28
N PHE A 71 15.57 12.36 4.60
CA PHE A 71 16.36 13.59 4.73
C PHE A 71 16.05 14.37 6.00
N ASN A 72 14.87 14.23 6.60
CA ASN A 72 14.55 14.88 7.87
C ASN A 72 14.93 14.04 9.10
N CYS A 73 14.93 12.70 8.99
CA CYS A 73 15.14 11.80 10.13
C CYS A 73 16.37 10.90 10.01
N GLY A 74 17.09 10.90 8.89
CA GLY A 74 18.26 10.04 8.71
C GLY A 74 17.97 8.55 8.93
N PRO A 75 18.94 7.78 9.45
CA PRO A 75 18.79 6.36 9.74
C PRO A 75 17.64 6.03 10.72
N GLU A 76 17.26 6.95 11.61
CA GLU A 76 16.14 6.75 12.54
C GLU A 76 14.78 6.70 11.85
N GLY A 77 14.66 7.19 10.61
CA GLY A 77 13.41 7.19 9.85
C GLY A 77 12.79 5.79 9.73
N LEU A 78 13.61 4.76 9.52
CA LEU A 78 13.13 3.38 9.42
C LEU A 78 12.50 2.87 10.73
N ALA A 79 13.07 3.24 11.88
CA ALA A 79 12.51 2.86 13.18
C ALA A 79 11.14 3.51 13.39
N ARG A 80 10.94 4.75 12.92
CA ARG A 80 9.65 5.46 12.99
C ARG A 80 8.58 4.76 12.16
N LEU A 81 8.89 4.36 10.92
CA LEU A 81 7.97 3.56 10.09
C LEU A 81 7.62 2.22 10.73
N ARG A 82 8.61 1.55 11.33
CA ARG A 82 8.43 0.21 11.92
C ARG A 82 7.58 0.21 13.18
N ARG A 83 7.62 1.27 13.99
CA ARG A 83 6.79 1.38 15.20
C ARG A 83 5.30 1.31 14.90
N GLN A 84 4.87 1.78 13.73
CA GLN A 84 3.47 1.74 13.32
C GLN A 84 3.01 0.39 12.76
N ARG A 85 3.88 -0.62 12.66
CA ARG A 85 3.53 -1.95 12.12
C ARG A 85 2.73 -2.81 13.10
N GLY A 86 2.51 -2.37 14.35
CA GLY A 86 1.94 -3.16 15.44
C GLY A 86 0.55 -2.76 15.93
N GLU A 87 -0.15 -1.84 15.26
CA GLU A 87 -1.47 -1.33 15.68
C GLU A 87 -2.61 -1.67 14.68
N ALA A 88 -2.45 -2.76 13.91
CA ALA A 88 -3.45 -3.23 12.95
C ALA A 88 -4.04 -4.59 13.36
#